data_AF-A0A372RQL3-F1
#
_entry.id   AF-A0A372RQL3-F1
#
_cell.length_a   1.000
_cell.length_b   1.000
_cell.length_c   1.000
_cell.angle_alpha   90.00
_cell.angle_beta   90.00
_cell.angle_gamma   90.00
#
_symmetry.space_group_name_H-M   'P 1'
#
loop_
_entity.id
_entity.type
_entity.pdbx_description
1 polymer ?
#
loop_
_entity_poly.entity_id
_entity_poly.type
_entity_poly.pdbx_seq_one_letter_code
_entity_poly.pdbx_strand_id
1 'polypeptide(L)'
;MSGNTSDQENVENEIQVEEDSTYPLDSNILYREHINNITKRSFNYNIIKEEVYPNGMESKREKTNNTSRKRSYKIPHGYVVETTWGQGAKKRTVCCEIDYINTTPQFRIKYGANFQHVISSTKSTTYIISIWKLNMSKHYWPSLSDRQVIKSMSALFCFICVVCKIVV
;
A
#
# COMPACT_ATOMS: atom_id res chain seq x y z
N MET A 1 17.91 -51.61 -13.32
CA MET A 1 18.64 -50.49 -12.68
C MET A 1 17.66 -49.34 -12.56
N SER A 2 17.33 -49.00 -11.32
CA SER A 2 16.41 -47.93 -10.94
C SER A 2 17.01 -46.57 -11.33
N GLY A 3 16.30 -45.80 -12.14
CA GLY A 3 16.63 -44.41 -12.44
C GLY A 3 15.90 -43.52 -11.44
N ASN A 4 16.67 -42.91 -10.55
CA ASN A 4 16.16 -42.12 -9.43
C ASN A 4 15.57 -40.79 -9.90
N THR A 5 14.52 -40.42 -9.19
CA THR A 5 13.76 -39.17 -9.13
C THR A 5 14.62 -37.92 -9.01
N SER A 6 14.17 -36.84 -9.65
CA SER A 6 14.29 -35.49 -9.07
C SER A 6 13.02 -34.70 -9.43
N ASP A 7 11.96 -34.96 -8.67
CA ASP A 7 10.87 -34.01 -8.56
C ASP A 7 11.47 -32.75 -7.93
N GLN A 8 11.63 -31.69 -8.72
CA GLN A 8 11.90 -30.36 -8.18
C GLN A 8 10.66 -29.95 -7.39
N GLU A 9 10.70 -30.25 -6.09
CA GLU A 9 9.78 -29.76 -5.08
C GLU A 9 9.77 -28.23 -5.18
N ASN A 10 8.70 -27.70 -5.77
CA ASN A 10 8.43 -26.28 -5.85
C ASN A 10 8.05 -25.86 -4.42
N VAL A 11 9.06 -25.54 -3.59
CA VAL A 11 8.86 -25.05 -2.24
C VAL A 11 8.03 -23.77 -2.36
N GLU A 12 6.74 -23.89 -2.07
CA GLU A 12 5.82 -22.74 -2.01
C GLU A 12 6.39 -21.79 -0.96
N ASN A 13 6.94 -20.67 -1.43
CA ASN A 13 7.47 -19.64 -0.56
C ASN A 13 6.31 -19.10 0.31
N GLU A 14 6.31 -19.43 1.59
CA GLU A 14 5.27 -18.98 2.51
C GLU A 14 5.50 -17.49 2.78
N ILE A 15 4.55 -16.66 2.36
CA ILE A 15 4.55 -15.21 2.61
C ILE A 15 3.74 -14.95 3.87
N GLN A 16 4.40 -14.42 4.90
CA GLN A 16 3.76 -14.00 6.14
C GLN A 16 3.85 -12.49 6.29
N VAL A 17 2.79 -11.86 6.81
CA VAL A 17 2.70 -10.41 6.99
C VAL A 17 2.43 -10.11 8.46
N GLU A 18 3.21 -9.20 9.03
CA GLU A 18 3.11 -8.73 10.42
C GLU A 18 2.96 -7.20 10.43
N GLU A 19 2.10 -6.70 11.31
CA GLU A 19 1.98 -5.27 11.62
C GLU A 19 2.15 -5.08 13.12
N ASP A 20 3.18 -4.34 13.50
CA ASP A 20 3.45 -3.95 14.88
C ASP A 20 2.91 -2.52 15.08
N SER A 21 1.92 -2.39 15.97
CA SER A 21 1.15 -1.17 16.18
C SER A 21 0.50 -1.14 17.56
N THR A 22 0.41 0.07 18.13
CA THR A 22 -0.42 0.36 19.32
C THR A 22 -1.60 1.28 18.99
N TYR A 23 -1.97 1.37 17.71
CA TYR A 23 -3.10 2.18 17.24
C TYR A 23 -4.39 1.86 18.01
N PRO A 24 -5.18 2.87 18.44
CA PRO A 24 -5.09 4.29 18.08
C PRO A 24 -4.17 5.15 18.95
N LEU A 25 -3.41 4.57 19.89
CA LEU A 25 -2.53 5.36 20.79
C LEU A 25 -1.33 5.97 20.03
N ASP A 26 -0.73 5.18 19.13
CA ASP A 26 0.32 5.64 18.21
C ASP A 26 -0.14 5.40 16.77
N SER A 27 0.02 6.41 15.92
CA SER A 27 -0.31 6.33 14.51
C SER A 27 0.82 5.77 13.65
N ASN A 28 2.02 5.62 14.21
CA ASN A 28 3.14 4.93 13.57
C ASN A 28 2.93 3.42 13.59
N ILE A 29 2.88 2.83 12.40
CA ILE A 29 2.71 1.39 12.22
C ILE A 29 3.91 0.85 11.46
N LEU A 30 4.53 -0.20 12.00
CA LEU A 30 5.61 -0.92 11.35
C LEU A 30 5.04 -2.14 10.63
N TYR A 31 5.08 -2.11 9.30
CA TYR A 31 4.76 -3.26 8.47
C TYR A 31 6.00 -4.10 8.20
N ARG A 32 5.86 -5.43 8.27
CA ARG A 32 6.88 -6.40 7.87
C ARG A 32 6.27 -7.49 7.01
N GLU A 33 6.97 -7.85 5.93
CA GLU A 33 6.66 -9.04 5.15
C GLU A 33 7.85 -9.99 5.20
N HIS A 34 7.55 -11.24 5.54
CA HIS A 34 8.46 -12.34 5.70
C HIS A 34 8.25 -13.35 4.57
N ILE A 35 9.34 -13.90 4.05
CA ILE A 35 9.32 -15.05 3.16
C ILE A 35 10.15 -16.14 3.83
N ASN A 36 9.54 -17.28 4.12
CA ASN A 36 10.17 -18.39 4.83
C ASN A 36 10.85 -17.91 6.14
N ASN A 37 10.11 -17.16 6.96
CA ASN A 37 10.56 -16.51 8.21
C ASN A 37 11.66 -15.44 8.08
N ILE A 38 12.12 -15.09 6.87
CA ILE A 38 13.11 -14.03 6.65
C ILE A 38 12.39 -12.74 6.26
N THR A 39 12.61 -11.65 7.00
CA THR A 39 12.08 -10.32 6.64
C THR A 39 12.64 -9.88 5.30
N LYS A 40 11.78 -9.78 4.28
CA LYS A 40 12.16 -9.31 2.95
C LYS A 40 12.01 -7.81 2.81
N ARG A 41 10.98 -7.25 3.44
CA ARG A 41 10.70 -5.82 3.41
C ARG A 41 10.08 -5.39 4.72
N SER A 42 10.37 -4.16 5.10
CA SER A 42 9.69 -3.46 6.17
C SER A 42 9.59 -1.99 5.83
N PHE A 43 8.52 -1.36 6.30
CA PHE A 43 8.35 0.09 6.20
C PHE A 43 7.46 0.59 7.34
N ASN A 44 7.70 1.84 7.73
CA ASN A 44 6.84 2.54 8.68
C ASN A 44 5.88 3.42 7.91
N TYR A 45 4.63 3.46 8.34
CA TYR A 45 3.64 4.39 7.85
C TYR A 45 2.88 5.02 9.01
N ASN A 46 2.46 6.26 8.81
CA ASN A 46 1.72 7.03 9.80
C ASN A 46 0.28 7.24 9.31
N ILE A 47 -0.69 6.90 10.14
CA ILE A 47 -2.08 7.30 9.92
C ILE A 47 -2.23 8.76 10.37
N ILE A 48 -2.35 9.67 9.40
CA ILE A 48 -2.45 11.11 9.69
C ILE A 48 -3.90 11.51 9.99
N LYS A 49 -4.84 10.90 9.26
CA LYS A 49 -6.26 11.18 9.41
C LYS A 49 -7.06 9.92 9.11
N GLU A 50 -7.87 9.50 10.09
CA GLU A 50 -8.95 8.55 9.90
C GLU A 50 -10.25 9.32 10.09
N GLU A 51 -11.05 9.47 9.04
CA GLU A 51 -12.37 10.08 9.14
C GLU A 51 -13.43 8.97 9.26
N VAL A 52 -14.60 9.33 9.80
CA VAL A 52 -15.67 8.37 10.06
C VAL A 52 -16.20 7.82 8.73
N TYR A 53 -16.39 6.50 8.65
CA TYR A 53 -17.08 5.87 7.51
C TYR A 53 -18.37 6.64 7.21
N PRO A 54 -18.63 7.04 5.95
CA PRO A 54 -19.85 7.75 5.62
C PRO A 54 -21.05 6.87 5.99
N ASN A 55 -21.72 7.26 7.07
CA ASN A 55 -22.88 6.56 7.60
C ASN A 55 -24.02 6.78 6.58
N GLY A 56 -24.43 5.71 5.89
CA GLY A 56 -25.41 5.79 4.80
C GLY A 56 -25.00 5.15 3.47
N MET A 57 -23.74 4.71 3.31
CA MET A 57 -23.39 3.74 2.27
C MET A 57 -23.85 2.33 2.69
N GLU A 58 -25.16 2.14 2.69
CA GLU A 58 -25.73 0.81 2.57
C GLU A 58 -25.38 0.31 1.18
N SER A 59 -24.40 -0.60 1.11
CA SER A 59 -24.21 -1.42 -0.09
C SER A 59 -25.59 -1.96 -0.47
N LYS A 60 -26.07 -1.68 -1.68
CA LYS A 60 -27.08 -2.55 -2.31
C LYS A 60 -26.51 -3.96 -2.24
N ARG A 61 -26.92 -4.73 -1.23
CA ARG A 61 -26.62 -6.15 -1.10
C ARG A 61 -27.46 -6.83 -2.18
N GLU A 62 -26.95 -6.90 -3.39
CA GLU A 62 -27.46 -7.90 -4.32
C GLU A 62 -27.08 -9.27 -3.74
N LYS A 63 -28.11 -9.94 -3.22
CA LYS A 63 -28.05 -11.31 -2.70
C LYS A 63 -27.79 -12.26 -3.88
N THR A 64 -26.55 -12.40 -4.31
CA THR A 64 -26.16 -13.50 -5.21
C THR A 64 -25.39 -14.54 -4.42
N ASN A 65 -26.01 -15.71 -4.32
CA ASN A 65 -25.61 -16.83 -3.50
C ASN A 65 -24.30 -17.46 -4.02
N ASN A 66 -23.50 -17.97 -3.08
CA ASN A 66 -22.43 -18.95 -3.27
C ASN A 66 -21.15 -18.49 -3.97
N THR A 67 -20.25 -17.91 -3.16
CA THR A 67 -18.78 -18.14 -3.11
C THR A 67 -18.26 -17.31 -1.94
N SER A 68 -17.21 -17.74 -1.26
CA SER A 68 -16.67 -17.09 -0.04
C SER A 68 -16.49 -15.58 -0.26
N ARG A 69 -17.43 -14.79 0.26
CA ARG A 69 -17.45 -13.34 0.04
C ARG A 69 -16.31 -12.72 0.83
N LYS A 70 -15.25 -12.36 0.10
CA LYS A 70 -14.21 -11.42 0.55
C LYS A 70 -14.89 -10.25 1.24
N ARG A 71 -14.58 -10.05 2.52
CA ARG A 71 -15.13 -8.94 3.31
C ARG A 71 -14.43 -7.70 2.80
N SER A 72 -15.02 -6.98 1.85
CA SER A 72 -14.52 -5.64 1.54
C SER A 72 -14.66 -4.79 2.79
N TYR A 73 -13.53 -4.51 3.44
CA TYR A 73 -13.51 -3.49 4.48
C TYR A 73 -13.90 -2.17 3.81
N LYS A 74 -14.73 -1.38 4.47
CA LYS A 74 -15.02 -0.04 3.95
C LYS A 74 -13.71 0.75 4.04
N ILE A 75 -13.39 1.58 3.06
CA ILE A 75 -12.28 2.54 3.20
C ILE A 75 -12.83 3.79 3.90
N PRO A 76 -12.18 4.29 4.96
CA PRO A 76 -12.63 5.52 5.61
C PRO A 76 -12.59 6.67 4.61
N HIS A 77 -13.58 7.57 4.66
CA HIS A 77 -13.50 8.82 3.90
C HIS A 77 -12.33 9.65 4.47
N GLY A 78 -11.66 10.45 3.64
CA GLY A 78 -10.58 11.33 4.10
C GLY A 78 -9.41 10.59 4.73
N TYR A 79 -9.18 9.32 4.36
CA TYR A 79 -8.11 8.50 4.92
C TYR A 79 -6.76 8.95 4.36
N VAL A 80 -5.87 9.40 5.25
CA VAL A 80 -4.56 9.94 4.87
C VAL A 80 -3.46 9.15 5.57
N VAL A 81 -2.56 8.59 4.77
CA VAL A 81 -1.38 7.86 5.24
C VAL A 81 -0.12 8.47 4.67
N GLU A 82 0.86 8.65 5.53
CA GLU A 82 2.19 9.11 5.15
C GLU A 82 3.23 8.04 5.36
N THR A 83 4.07 7.88 4.35
CA THR A 83 5.23 6.99 4.40
C THR A 83 6.47 7.79 4.12
N THR A 84 7.47 7.61 4.98
CA THR A 84 8.73 8.34 4.87
C THR A 84 9.89 7.36 4.72
N TRP A 85 10.86 7.74 3.89
CA TRP A 85 12.10 6.99 3.75
C TRP A 85 13.30 7.93 3.66
N GLY A 86 14.49 7.39 3.93
CA GLY A 86 15.70 8.20 4.07
C GLY A 86 15.83 8.81 5.47
N GLN A 87 16.90 9.58 5.70
CA GLN A 87 17.22 10.15 7.00
C GLN A 87 17.75 11.58 6.83
N GLY A 88 17.48 12.44 7.82
CA GLY A 88 17.92 13.84 7.85
C GLY A 88 17.49 14.61 6.61
N ALA A 89 18.42 15.36 6.01
CA ALA A 89 18.17 16.16 4.80
C ALA A 89 17.78 15.33 3.56
N LYS A 90 17.98 14.01 3.58
CA LYS A 90 17.58 13.09 2.48
C LYS A 90 16.25 12.39 2.77
N LYS A 91 15.55 12.75 3.85
CA LYS A 91 14.21 12.22 4.15
C LYS A 91 13.25 12.66 3.05
N ARG A 92 12.50 11.71 2.52
CA ARG A 92 11.45 11.91 1.53
C ARG A 92 10.14 11.38 2.11
N THR A 93 9.06 12.07 1.80
CA THR A 93 7.72 11.72 2.26
C THR A 93 6.82 11.55 1.04
N VAL A 94 6.03 10.48 1.06
CA VAL A 94 4.90 10.29 0.16
C VAL A 94 3.66 10.25 1.02
N CYS A 95 2.69 11.08 0.64
CA CYS A 95 1.38 11.09 1.26
C CYS A 95 0.39 10.43 0.30
N CYS A 96 -0.42 9.57 0.86
CA CYS A 96 -1.44 8.81 0.18
C CYS A 96 -2.78 9.20 0.78
N GLU A 97 -3.73 9.56 -0.06
CA GLU A 97 -5.04 10.06 0.37
C GLU A 97 -6.14 9.33 -0.40
N ILE A 98 -7.22 9.03 0.32
CA ILE A 98 -8.42 8.44 -0.26
C ILE A 98 -9.60 9.31 0.13
N ASP A 99 -10.14 9.98 -0.88
CA ASP A 99 -11.35 10.77 -0.76
C ASP A 99 -12.51 10.05 -1.42
N TYR A 100 -13.74 10.48 -1.15
CA TYR A 100 -14.91 10.02 -1.89
C TYR A 100 -15.57 11.21 -2.58
N ILE A 101 -15.75 11.12 -3.90
CA ILE A 101 -16.51 12.08 -4.70
C ILE A 101 -17.78 11.37 -5.16
N ASN A 102 -18.94 11.84 -4.70
CA ASN A 102 -20.24 11.27 -5.08
C ASN A 102 -20.25 9.74 -4.98
N THR A 103 -19.85 9.19 -3.83
CA THR A 103 -19.75 7.74 -3.55
C THR A 103 -18.64 6.97 -4.27
N THR A 104 -17.88 7.61 -5.15
CA THR A 104 -16.75 6.98 -5.84
C THR A 104 -15.44 7.31 -5.13
N PRO A 105 -14.58 6.33 -4.78
CA PRO A 105 -13.29 6.61 -4.19
C PRO A 105 -12.37 7.32 -5.20
N GLN A 106 -11.75 8.41 -4.76
CA GLN A 106 -10.66 9.08 -5.45
C GLN A 106 -9.37 8.80 -4.70
N PHE A 107 -8.43 8.16 -5.39
CA PHE A 107 -7.09 7.90 -4.89
C PHE A 107 -6.18 9.06 -5.25
N ARG A 108 -5.33 9.48 -4.30
CA ARG A 108 -4.36 10.55 -4.47
C ARG A 108 -3.00 10.15 -3.92
N ILE A 109 -1.95 10.45 -4.69
CA ILE A 109 -0.55 10.31 -4.24
C ILE A 109 0.11 11.68 -4.38
N LYS A 110 0.61 12.19 -3.26
CA LYS A 110 1.33 13.46 -3.14
C LYS A 110 2.80 13.18 -2.81
N TYR A 111 3.72 13.79 -3.55
CA TYR A 111 5.15 13.55 -3.40
C TYR A 111 6.01 14.74 -3.85
N GLY A 112 7.30 14.68 -3.56
CA GLY A 112 8.25 15.77 -3.82
C GLY A 112 8.41 16.71 -2.62
N ALA A 113 9.21 17.75 -2.77
CA ALA A 113 9.37 18.77 -1.73
C ALA A 113 8.02 19.46 -1.47
N ASN A 114 7.60 19.52 -0.21
CA ASN A 114 6.32 20.11 0.21
C ASN A 114 5.11 19.62 -0.61
N PHE A 115 5.12 18.36 -1.07
CA PHE A 115 4.04 17.77 -1.86
C PHE A 115 3.72 18.49 -3.18
N GLN A 116 4.74 19.08 -3.82
CA GLN A 116 4.59 19.82 -5.09
C GLN A 116 3.98 18.99 -6.25
N HIS A 117 4.11 17.66 -6.21
CA HIS A 117 3.50 16.79 -7.20
C HIS A 117 2.33 16.03 -6.61
N VAL A 118 1.19 16.11 -7.29
CA VAL A 118 -0.03 15.40 -6.93
C VAL A 118 -0.55 14.70 -8.16
N ILE A 119 -0.81 13.40 -8.03
CA ILE A 119 -1.55 12.62 -9.01
C ILE A 119 -2.83 12.12 -8.36
N SER A 120 -3.90 12.01 -9.14
CA SER A 120 -5.20 11.56 -8.66
C SER A 120 -5.88 10.67 -9.69
N SER A 121 -6.64 9.67 -9.23
CA SER A 121 -7.47 8.84 -10.10
C SER A 121 -8.65 8.25 -9.35
N THR A 122 -9.78 8.14 -10.03
CA THR A 122 -10.96 7.39 -9.57
C THR A 122 -11.02 5.98 -10.16
N LYS A 123 -10.07 5.60 -11.03
CA LYS A 123 -10.10 4.31 -11.74
C LYS A 123 -9.79 3.14 -10.83
N SER A 124 -8.59 3.14 -10.24
CA SER A 124 -8.14 2.12 -9.29
C SER A 124 -6.83 2.54 -8.65
N THR A 125 -6.49 1.89 -7.53
CA THR A 125 -5.17 1.98 -6.90
C THR A 125 -4.06 1.55 -7.84
N THR A 126 -4.22 0.43 -8.55
CA THR A 126 -3.21 -0.08 -9.49
C THR A 126 -2.88 0.91 -10.60
N TYR A 127 -3.89 1.67 -11.07
CA TYR A 127 -3.68 2.67 -12.11
C TYR A 127 -2.88 3.88 -11.61
N ILE A 128 -3.20 4.40 -10.41
CA ILE A 128 -2.44 5.53 -9.86
C ILE A 128 -1.00 5.13 -9.49
N ILE A 129 -0.81 3.89 -9.04
CA ILE A 129 0.49 3.27 -8.77
C ILE A 129 1.34 3.22 -10.04
N SER A 130 0.77 2.84 -11.19
CA SER A 130 1.52 2.76 -12.44
C SER A 130 1.94 4.15 -12.93
N ILE A 131 1.07 5.16 -12.82
CA ILE A 131 1.41 6.56 -13.12
C ILE A 131 2.53 7.04 -12.19
N TRP A 132 2.41 6.80 -10.89
CA TRP A 132 3.42 7.19 -9.92
C TRP A 132 4.78 6.57 -10.27
N LYS A 133 4.80 5.26 -10.55
CA LYS A 133 6.01 4.53 -10.91
C LYS A 133 6.68 5.11 -12.16
N LEU A 134 5.89 5.44 -13.19
CA LEU A 134 6.39 6.07 -14.41
C LEU A 134 6.97 7.48 -14.16
N ASN A 135 6.31 8.28 -13.34
CA ASN A 135 6.82 9.62 -13.00
C ASN A 135 8.10 9.55 -12.17
N MET A 136 8.15 8.62 -11.21
CA MET A 136 9.33 8.38 -10.39
C MET A 136 10.50 7.89 -11.24
N SER A 137 10.26 6.94 -12.16
CA SER A 137 11.32 6.42 -13.03
C SER A 137 11.88 7.47 -13.99
N LYS A 138 11.03 8.38 -14.48
CA LYS A 138 11.45 9.42 -15.42
C LYS A 138 12.19 10.58 -14.76
N HIS A 139 11.74 11.03 -13.59
CA HIS A 139 12.19 12.31 -13.03
C HIS A 139 12.98 12.18 -11.73
N TYR A 140 12.84 11.08 -10.98
CA TYR A 140 13.40 10.96 -9.63
C TYR A 140 14.47 9.89 -9.55
N TRP A 141 14.17 8.65 -9.95
CA TRP A 141 15.08 7.51 -9.86
C TRP A 141 16.45 7.73 -10.49
N PRO A 142 16.62 8.45 -11.62
CA PRO A 142 17.95 8.73 -12.17
C PRO A 142 18.86 9.52 -11.24
N SER A 143 18.28 10.28 -10.30
CA SER A 143 19.01 11.06 -9.29
C SER A 143 19.18 10.33 -7.94
N LEU A 144 18.66 9.11 -7.81
CA LEU A 144 18.66 8.33 -6.59
C LEU A 144 19.63 7.14 -6.70
N SER A 145 20.34 6.85 -5.61
CA SER A 145 21.07 5.58 -5.51
C SER A 145 20.11 4.39 -5.54
N ASP A 146 20.55 3.20 -5.96
CA ASP A 146 19.73 1.97 -5.97
C ASP A 146 19.02 1.70 -4.64
N ARG A 147 19.72 1.92 -3.51
CA ARG A 147 19.14 1.79 -2.16
C ARG A 147 17.93 2.71 -1.94
N GLN A 148 17.95 3.90 -2.54
CA GLN A 148 16.86 4.87 -2.45
C GLN A 148 15.72 4.57 -3.42
N VAL A 149 16.02 3.98 -4.58
CA VAL A 149 15.01 3.44 -5.50
C VAL A 149 14.23 2.32 -4.81
N ILE A 150 14.94 1.35 -4.21
CA ILE A 150 14.34 0.24 -3.44
C ILE A 150 13.46 0.79 -2.29
N LYS A 151 13.97 1.78 -1.54
CA LYS A 151 13.19 2.43 -0.47
C LYS A 151 11.97 3.20 -1.01
N SER A 152 12.05 3.85 -2.16
CA SER A 152 10.88 4.48 -2.77
C SER A 152 9.81 3.44 -3.14
N MET A 153 10.21 2.25 -3.58
CA MET A 153 9.26 1.16 -3.83
C MET A 153 8.57 0.68 -2.56
N SER A 154 9.19 0.80 -1.38
CA SER A 154 8.50 0.51 -0.11
C SER A 154 7.32 1.44 0.17
N ALA A 155 7.36 2.70 -0.28
CA ALA A 155 6.21 3.61 -0.21
C ALA A 155 5.08 3.20 -1.18
N LEU A 156 5.43 2.66 -2.34
CA LEU A 156 4.46 2.04 -3.26
C LEU A 156 3.75 0.85 -2.59
N PHE A 157 4.53 0.01 -1.93
CA PHE A 157 4.00 -1.13 -1.18
C PHE A 157 3.17 -0.70 0.01
N CYS A 158 3.51 0.39 0.69
CA CYS A 158 2.64 0.97 1.70
C CYS A 158 1.26 1.31 1.12
N PHE A 159 1.21 2.02 -0.01
CA PHE A 159 -0.06 2.35 -0.63
C PHE A 159 -0.84 1.10 -1.05
N ILE A 160 -0.16 0.09 -1.60
CA ILE A 160 -0.80 -1.19 -1.95
C ILE A 160 -1.31 -1.89 -0.70
N CYS A 161 -0.50 -2.09 0.34
CA CYS A 161 -0.87 -2.85 1.51
C CYS A 161 -1.98 -2.16 2.29
N VAL A 162 -1.85 -0.86 2.51
CA VAL A 162 -2.84 -0.07 3.25
C VAL A 162 -4.15 0.00 2.46
N VAL A 163 -4.12 0.29 1.16
CA VAL A 163 -5.38 0.45 0.39
C VAL A 163 -5.97 -0.90 -0.05
N CYS A 164 -5.15 -1.89 -0.42
CA CYS A 164 -5.64 -3.20 -0.85
C CYS A 164 -6.02 -4.13 0.32
N LYS A 165 -5.41 -4.05 1.52
CA LYS A 165 -5.94 -4.78 2.70
C LYS A 165 -7.36 -4.33 3.05
N ILE A 166 -7.71 -3.09 2.75
CA ILE A 166 -9.06 -2.59 2.96
C ILE A 166 -10.03 -3.11 1.88
N VAL A 167 -9.56 -3.46 0.68
CA VAL A 167 -10.43 -3.91 -0.43
C VAL A 167 -10.59 -5.44 -0.53
N VAL A 168 -9.84 -6.24 0.24
CA VAL A 168 -9.81 -7.73 0.18
C VAL A 168 -10.64 -8.40 1.26
#